data_AF-A0A443KFB5-F1
#
_entry.id   AF-A0A443KFB5-F1
#
_cell.length_a   1.000
_cell.length_b   1.000
_cell.length_c   1.000
_cell.angle_alpha   90.00
_cell.angle_beta   90.00
_cell.angle_gamma   90.00
#
_symmetry.space_group_name_H-M   'P 1'
#
loop_
_entity.id
_entity.type
_entity.pdbx_description
1 polymer ?
#
loop_
_entity_poly.entity_id
_entity_poly.type
_entity_poly.pdbx_seq_one_letter_code
_entity_poly.pdbx_strand_id
1 'polypeptide(L)'
;MSEKWRCRLFWGNPHTSPPDGMPRIVMAILCDRPHPIPSEITQMIRPGADYQPGSGWTIGWERIDQRPIRRWSQEARARVRQNNLRRRIEKKFPLFAEDFIADELARRPQYYAGSNDHRP
;
A
#
# COMPACT_ATOMS: atom_id res chain seq x y z
N MET A 1 -21.04 7.73 -10.64
CA MET A 1 -19.89 7.37 -11.50
C MET A 1 -19.52 5.94 -11.18
N SER A 2 -19.58 5.01 -12.15
CA SER A 2 -19.25 3.59 -11.93
C SER A 2 -17.81 3.49 -11.42
N GLU A 3 -17.59 2.78 -10.32
CA GLU A 3 -16.24 2.51 -9.81
C GLU A 3 -15.52 1.61 -10.82
N LYS A 4 -14.57 2.18 -11.59
CA LYS A 4 -13.83 1.38 -12.56
C LYS A 4 -12.70 0.64 -11.85
N TRP A 5 -12.71 -0.67 -12.00
CA TRP A 5 -11.66 -1.59 -11.60
C TRP A 5 -10.82 -1.98 -12.81
N ARG A 6 -9.56 -2.34 -12.59
CA ARG A 6 -8.67 -2.91 -13.59
C ARG A 6 -8.27 -4.30 -13.12
N CYS A 7 -8.73 -5.33 -13.81
CA CYS A 7 -8.22 -6.69 -13.62
C CYS A 7 -6.99 -6.87 -14.51
N ARG A 8 -5.85 -7.27 -13.94
CA ARG A 8 -4.59 -7.47 -14.66
C ARG A 8 -4.06 -8.89 -14.49
N LEU A 9 -3.48 -9.43 -15.56
CA LEU A 9 -2.64 -10.63 -15.55
C LEU A 9 -1.18 -10.20 -15.70
N PHE A 10 -0.37 -10.47 -14.69
CA PHE A 10 0.98 -9.92 -14.57
C PHE A 10 1.95 -10.87 -13.88
N TRP A 11 3.25 -10.68 -14.09
CA TRP A 11 4.29 -11.47 -13.42
C TRP A 11 4.37 -11.11 -11.93
N GLY A 12 4.08 -12.08 -11.07
CA GLY A 12 3.86 -11.87 -9.64
C GLY A 12 5.13 -11.59 -8.84
N ASN A 13 6.28 -12.08 -9.29
CA ASN A 13 7.54 -11.90 -8.58
C ASN A 13 8.22 -10.58 -9.02
N PRO A 14 8.34 -9.56 -8.14
CA PRO A 14 8.97 -8.29 -8.50
C PRO A 14 10.50 -8.40 -8.64
N HIS A 15 11.12 -9.43 -8.07
CA HIS A 15 12.59 -9.62 -8.06
C HIS A 15 13.11 -10.43 -9.24
N THR A 16 12.22 -10.92 -10.12
CA THR A 16 12.60 -11.66 -11.32
C THR A 16 11.91 -11.06 -12.54
N SER A 17 12.50 -11.33 -13.71
CA SER A 17 11.89 -11.00 -15.00
C SER A 17 10.95 -12.11 -15.44
N PRO A 18 9.89 -11.78 -16.21
CA PRO A 18 9.09 -12.80 -16.88
C PRO A 18 9.96 -13.66 -17.82
N PRO A 19 9.55 -14.91 -18.10
CA PRO A 19 10.21 -15.77 -19.09
C PRO A 19 10.23 -15.13 -20.49
N ASP A 20 11.19 -15.55 -21.32
CA ASP A 20 11.24 -15.30 -22.77
C ASP A 20 11.08 -13.83 -23.21
N GLY A 21 11.51 -12.89 -22.36
CA GLY A 21 11.37 -11.45 -22.63
C GLY A 21 9.92 -10.97 -22.65
N MET A 22 8.98 -11.75 -22.12
CA MET A 22 7.57 -11.38 -22.05
C MET A 22 7.36 -10.10 -21.24
N PRO A 23 6.35 -9.28 -21.59
CA PRO A 23 6.03 -8.09 -20.83
C PRO A 23 5.53 -8.46 -19.43
N ARG A 24 5.88 -7.67 -18.42
CA ARG A 24 5.45 -7.91 -17.03
C ARG A 24 3.93 -7.91 -16.87
N ILE A 25 3.20 -7.19 -17.70
CA ILE A 25 1.73 -7.19 -17.75
C ILE A 25 1.33 -7.65 -19.14
N VAL A 26 0.68 -8.80 -19.23
CA VAL A 26 0.25 -9.39 -20.51
C VAL A 26 -1.18 -9.00 -20.86
N MET A 27 -2.01 -8.70 -19.86
CA MET A 27 -3.39 -8.27 -20.09
C MET A 27 -3.87 -7.37 -18.95
N ALA A 28 -4.65 -6.35 -19.29
CA ALA A 28 -5.34 -5.50 -18.34
C ALA A 28 -6.72 -5.10 -18.90
N ILE A 29 -7.78 -5.41 -18.16
CA ILE A 29 -9.17 -5.19 -18.58
C ILE A 29 -9.85 -4.28 -17.57
N LEU A 30 -10.59 -3.30 -18.09
CA LEU A 30 -11.46 -2.44 -17.29
C LEU A 30 -12.74 -3.19 -16.92
N CYS A 31 -13.11 -3.16 -15.65
CA CYS A 31 -14.26 -3.87 -15.10
C CYS A 31 -15.09 -2.91 -14.23
N ASP A 32 -16.39 -3.10 -14.14
CA ASP A 32 -17.24 -2.33 -13.21
C ASP A 32 -17.14 -2.82 -11.76
N ARG A 33 -16.58 -4.01 -11.53
CA ARG A 33 -16.43 -4.65 -10.22
C ARG A 33 -15.21 -5.58 -10.19
N PRO A 34 -14.63 -5.87 -9.02
CA PRO A 34 -13.43 -6.70 -8.90
C PRO A 34 -13.70 -8.22 -9.01
N HIS A 35 -14.94 -8.63 -9.23
CA HIS A 35 -15.29 -10.04 -9.41
C HIS A 35 -16.55 -10.16 -10.28
N PRO A 36 -16.67 -11.15 -11.18
CA PRO A 36 -15.73 -12.24 -11.47
C PRO A 36 -14.48 -11.80 -12.26
N ILE A 37 -13.50 -12.70 -12.38
CA ILE A 37 -12.38 -12.54 -13.33
C ILE A 37 -12.99 -12.44 -14.75
N PRO A 38 -12.57 -11.46 -15.58
CA PRO A 38 -12.99 -11.38 -16.97
C PRO A 38 -12.75 -12.68 -17.75
N SER A 39 -13.62 -13.00 -18.69
CA SER A 39 -13.58 -14.27 -19.43
C SER A 39 -12.30 -14.40 -20.26
N GLU A 40 -11.75 -13.30 -20.77
CA GLU A 40 -10.51 -13.23 -21.53
C GLU A 40 -9.31 -13.68 -20.68
N ILE A 41 -9.21 -13.17 -19.45
CA ILE A 41 -8.16 -13.59 -18.50
C ILE A 41 -8.38 -15.05 -18.12
N THR A 42 -9.63 -15.46 -17.87
CA THR A 42 -9.98 -16.85 -17.53
C THR A 42 -9.57 -17.84 -18.63
N GLN A 43 -9.66 -17.44 -19.90
CA GLN A 43 -9.22 -18.26 -21.04
C GLN A 43 -7.69 -18.39 -21.10
N MET A 44 -6.95 -17.33 -20.78
CA MET A 44 -5.48 -17.34 -20.77
C MET A 44 -4.88 -18.20 -19.65
N ILE A 45 -5.54 -18.28 -18.49
CA ILE A 45 -5.03 -18.99 -17.31
C ILE A 45 -5.51 -20.45 -17.20
N ARG A 46 -6.01 -21.03 -18.29
CA ARG A 46 -6.46 -22.43 -18.28
C ARG A 46 -5.29 -23.36 -17.94
N PRO A 47 -5.54 -24.49 -17.26
CA PRO A 47 -4.50 -25.51 -17.05
C PRO A 47 -3.88 -25.94 -18.38
N GLY A 48 -2.55 -25.98 -18.45
CA GLY A 48 -1.79 -26.29 -19.65
C GLY A 48 -1.41 -25.07 -20.51
N ALA A 49 -1.86 -23.86 -20.17
CA ALA A 49 -1.45 -22.62 -20.84
C ALA A 49 -0.22 -21.98 -20.16
N ASP A 50 0.49 -21.11 -20.89
CA ASP A 50 1.69 -20.39 -20.40
C ASP A 50 1.44 -19.60 -19.11
N TYR A 51 0.19 -19.15 -18.89
CA TYR A 51 -0.22 -18.32 -17.76
C TYR A 51 -0.98 -19.09 -16.68
N GLN A 52 -0.94 -20.42 -16.68
CA GLN A 52 -1.66 -21.24 -15.71
C GLN A 52 -1.28 -20.91 -14.25
N PRO A 53 -2.15 -21.17 -13.26
CA PRO A 53 -1.77 -21.09 -11.85
C PRO A 53 -0.49 -21.88 -11.55
N GLY A 54 0.42 -21.25 -10.80
CA GLY A 54 1.74 -21.83 -10.47
C GLY A 54 2.86 -21.50 -11.46
N SER A 55 2.57 -20.88 -12.61
CA SER A 55 3.58 -20.44 -13.60
C SER A 55 4.40 -19.20 -13.20
N GLY A 56 4.02 -18.52 -12.11
CA GLY A 56 4.57 -17.22 -11.72
C GLY A 56 3.73 -16.02 -12.19
N TRP A 57 2.78 -16.24 -13.10
CA TRP A 57 1.75 -15.26 -13.46
C TRP A 57 0.67 -15.14 -12.38
N THR A 58 0.16 -13.93 -12.17
CA THR A 58 -0.75 -13.55 -11.09
C THR A 58 -1.88 -12.68 -11.62
N ILE A 59 -3.08 -12.86 -11.08
CA ILE A 59 -4.23 -11.99 -11.32
C ILE A 59 -4.33 -10.98 -10.18
N GLY A 60 -4.49 -9.70 -10.51
CA GLY A 60 -4.68 -8.64 -9.52
C GLY A 60 -5.76 -7.67 -9.94
N TRP A 61 -6.45 -7.09 -8.96
CA TRP A 61 -7.39 -6.01 -9.17
C TRP A 61 -6.85 -4.71 -8.62
N GLU A 62 -7.03 -3.65 -9.39
CA GLU A 62 -6.70 -2.30 -8.98
C GLU A 62 -7.93 -1.42 -9.14
N ARG A 63 -8.27 -0.66 -8.10
CA ARG A 63 -9.30 0.36 -8.20
C ARG A 63 -8.70 1.55 -8.95
N ILE A 64 -9.28 1.92 -10.09
CA ILE A 64 -8.77 2.99 -10.96
C ILE A 64 -9.19 4.37 -10.47
N ASP A 65 -10.26 4.43 -9.67
CA ASP A 65 -10.66 5.65 -8.97
C ASP A 65 -9.60 6.01 -7.92
N GLN A 66 -8.60 6.77 -8.37
CA GLN A 66 -7.58 7.39 -7.55
C GLN A 66 -8.21 8.54 -6.79
N ARG A 67 -8.90 8.20 -5.69
CA ARG A 67 -9.25 9.22 -4.70
C ARG A 67 -7.94 9.90 -4.27
N PRO A 68 -7.90 11.23 -4.19
CA PRO A 68 -6.71 11.92 -3.72
C PRO A 68 -6.33 11.34 -2.36
N ILE A 69 -5.07 10.93 -2.23
CA ILE A 69 -4.56 10.40 -0.97
C ILE A 69 -4.78 11.48 0.08
N ARG A 70 -5.59 11.18 1.10
CA ARG A 70 -5.81 12.12 2.19
C ARG A 70 -4.52 12.28 2.97
N ARG A 71 -3.80 13.37 2.72
CA ARG A 71 -2.58 13.73 3.44
C ARG A 71 -2.95 14.50 4.70
N TRP A 72 -2.29 14.16 5.81
CA TRP A 72 -2.36 14.99 7.00
C TRP A 72 -1.59 16.27 6.77
N SER A 73 -2.16 17.39 7.22
CA SER A 73 -1.39 18.61 7.40
C SER A 73 -0.25 18.37 8.39
N GLN A 74 0.76 19.23 8.35
CA GLN A 74 1.89 19.14 9.26
C GLN A 74 1.41 19.20 10.73
N GLU A 75 0.48 20.08 11.04
CA GLU A 75 -0.09 20.27 12.39
C GLU A 75 -0.88 19.03 12.83
N ALA A 76 -1.70 18.48 11.95
CA ALA A 76 -2.46 17.26 12.23
C ALA A 76 -1.51 16.09 12.53
N ARG A 77 -0.42 15.99 11.78
CA ARG A 77 0.62 14.97 11.95
C ARG A 77 1.40 15.17 13.25
N ALA A 78 1.81 16.39 13.56
CA ALA A 78 2.47 16.76 14.81
C ALA A 78 1.60 16.34 16.01
N ARG A 79 0.34 16.78 16.01
CA ARG A 79 -0.64 16.46 17.06
C ARG A 79 -0.78 14.96 17.27
N VAL A 80 -0.96 14.18 16.20
CA VAL A 80 -1.11 12.73 16.35
C VAL A 80 0.18 12.06 16.84
N ARG A 81 1.35 12.48 16.35
CA ARG A 81 2.64 11.93 16.80
C ARG A 81 2.86 12.18 18.29
N GLN A 82 2.56 13.39 18.78
CA GLN A 82 2.67 13.74 20.19
C GLN A 82 1.66 12.98 21.06
N ASN A 83 0.40 12.87 20.61
CA ASN A 83 -0.63 12.09 21.33
C ASN A 83 -0.27 10.60 21.42
N ASN A 84 0.28 10.03 20.35
CA ASN A 84 0.72 8.63 20.34
C ASN A 84 1.95 8.41 21.24
N LEU A 85 2.90 9.36 21.28
CA LEU A 85 4.01 9.32 22.23
C LEU A 85 3.48 9.31 23.67
N ARG A 86 2.63 10.28 24.00
CA ARG A 86 2.02 10.42 25.33
C ARG A 86 1.32 9.14 25.77
N ARG A 87 0.37 8.63 24.96
CA ARG A 87 -0.34 7.36 25.24
C ARG A 87 0.61 6.17 25.46
N ARG A 88 1.67 6.07 24.66
CA ARG A 88 2.63 4.96 24.77
C ARG A 88 3.44 5.04 26.05
N ILE A 89 3.86 6.25 26.44
CA ILE A 89 4.68 6.47 27.63
C ILE A 89 3.84 6.38 28.89
N GLU A 90 2.68 7.03 28.97
CA GLU A 90 1.75 6.94 30.11
C GLU A 90 1.37 5.49 30.41
N LYS A 91 1.18 4.66 29.37
CA LYS A 91 0.90 3.22 29.55
C LYS A 91 2.07 2.44 30.14
N LYS A 92 3.32 2.79 29.79
CA LYS A 92 4.51 1.99 30.13
C LYS A 92 5.20 2.48 31.40
N PHE A 93 5.20 3.79 31.61
CA PHE A 93 5.94 4.48 32.67
C PHE A 93 5.08 5.60 33.27
N PRO A 94 3.91 5.29 33.87
CA PRO A 94 2.95 6.30 34.31
C PRO A 94 3.53 7.31 35.30
N LEU A 95 4.44 6.87 36.18
CA LEU A 95 5.04 7.73 37.21
C LEU A 95 6.07 8.73 36.68
N PHE A 96 6.68 8.44 35.53
CA PHE A 96 7.74 9.28 34.91
C PHE A 96 7.34 9.72 33.50
N ALA A 97 6.03 9.77 33.23
CA ALA A 97 5.55 9.93 31.87
C ALA A 97 5.93 11.28 31.29
N GLU A 98 5.77 12.36 32.07
CA GLU A 98 6.07 13.70 31.60
C GLU A 98 7.57 13.90 31.32
N ASP A 99 8.46 13.38 32.19
CA ASP A 99 9.91 13.47 32.00
C ASP A 99 10.34 12.77 30.69
N PHE A 100 9.88 11.53 30.48
CA PHE A 100 10.20 10.79 29.25
C PHE A 100 9.56 11.37 28.00
N ILE A 101 8.39 12.00 28.11
CA ILE A 101 7.78 12.72 26.99
C ILE A 101 8.63 13.95 26.65
N ALA A 102 9.01 14.75 27.63
CA ALA A 102 9.81 15.96 27.43
C ALA A 102 11.16 15.63 26.78
N ASP A 103 11.87 14.63 27.30
CA ASP A 103 13.15 14.16 26.75
C ASP A 103 13.02 13.70 25.29
N GLU A 104 11.98 12.93 24.98
CA GLU A 104 11.79 12.41 23.61
C GLU A 104 11.38 13.50 22.62
N LEU A 105 10.58 14.49 23.07
CA LEU A 105 10.25 15.68 22.27
C LEU A 105 11.50 16.52 21.98
N ALA A 106 12.36 16.73 22.97
CA ALA A 106 13.63 17.46 22.84
C ALA A 106 14.62 16.70 21.94
N ARG A 107 14.66 15.37 22.01
CA ARG A 107 15.55 14.53 21.21
C ARG A 107 15.20 14.53 19.72
N ARG A 108 13.92 14.65 19.37
CA ARG A 108 13.43 14.52 17.98
C ARG A 108 12.44 15.62 17.58
N PRO A 109 12.82 16.91 17.66
CA PRO A 109 11.89 18.02 17.52
C PRO A 109 11.24 18.05 16.12
N GLN A 110 12.00 17.79 15.05
CA GLN A 110 11.48 17.80 13.67
C GLN A 110 10.45 16.69 13.41
N TYR A 111 10.62 15.52 14.05
CA TYR A 111 9.66 14.43 13.92
C TYR A 111 8.32 14.80 14.58
N TYR A 112 8.37 15.33 15.81
CA TYR A 112 7.17 15.69 16.57
C TYR A 112 6.55 17.03 16.13
N ALA A 113 7.28 17.87 15.40
CA ALA A 113 6.76 19.04 14.68
C ALA A 113 6.07 18.68 13.36
N GLY A 114 6.07 17.38 12.98
CA GLY A 114 5.42 16.91 11.75
C GLY A 114 6.19 17.22 10.46
N SER A 115 7.33 17.91 10.52
CA SER A 115 8.09 18.37 9.35
C SER A 115 8.91 17.28 8.67
N ASN A 116 9.20 16.17 9.36
CA ASN A 116 9.90 15.04 8.74
C ASN A 116 8.96 14.23 7.84
N ASP A 117 9.01 14.51 6.53
CA ASP A 117 8.42 13.74 5.44
C ASP A 117 9.52 13.07 4.60
N HIS A 118 10.47 12.40 5.25
CA HIS A 118 11.33 11.45 4.55
C HIS A 118 10.52 10.17 4.32
N ARG A 119 9.84 10.11 3.17
CA ARG A 119 9.53 8.85 2.51
C ARG A 119 10.03 8.93 1.06
N PRO A 120 10.69 7.88 0.56
CA PRO A 120 10.97 7.74 -0.87
C PRO A 120 9.67 7.67 -1.68
#